data_AF-A0A522A9R2-F1
#
_entry.id   AF-A0A522A9R2-F1
#
_cell.length_a   1.000
_cell.length_b   1.000
_cell.length_c   1.000
_cell.angle_alpha   90.00
_cell.angle_beta   90.00
_cell.angle_gamma   90.00
#
_symmetry.space_group_name_H-M   'P 1'
#
loop_
_entity.id
_entity.type
_entity.pdbx_description
1 polymer ?
#
loop_
_entity_poly.entity_id
_entity_poly.type
_entity_poly.pdbx_seq_one_letter_code
_entity_poly.pdbx_strand_id
1 'polypeptide(L)'
;RELSLEEIEEIRDQCPQMELEVFVHGALCIAYSGRCLLSGYMNHRDPNQGACTNACRWKYQAHEATQTETGDIIPVQPIGAWNPADAAPQEAEESPLVLLQEASRPGELMPAYEDEHGTYIMNSKDLRAVQHVPRMVEMGIKSLKIEGRTKSHYYVARTAQTYRRAIDEAVNGVPFDMGLMRELDHLANRGYTEGFYRRHVPEAYQNYDQGNSGNTQQQFVGDIAELDADRGWITIEVKNRFETGDQLELITPAGNRTFTLKHLENLRGETIAAAPGSGHRVRFPLPEGGLGNDGSEFALLMRHLPGAPSVAAK
;
A
#
# COMPACT_ATOMS: atom_id res chain seq x y z
N ARG A 1 -8.16 8.68 -13.37
CA ARG A 1 -6.86 8.67 -12.66
C ARG A 1 -6.17 10.03 -12.72
N GLU A 2 -6.44 10.84 -13.75
CA GLU A 2 -5.79 12.13 -14.02
C GLU A 2 -6.77 13.32 -13.99
N LEU A 3 -7.97 13.12 -13.43
CA LEU A 3 -9.04 14.11 -13.40
C LEU A 3 -9.26 14.61 -11.99
N SER A 4 -9.57 15.89 -11.85
CA SER A 4 -10.07 16.46 -10.60
C SER A 4 -11.50 16.02 -10.30
N LEU A 5 -11.94 16.26 -9.06
CA LEU A 5 -13.34 15.99 -8.71
C LEU A 5 -14.30 16.83 -9.57
N GLU A 6 -13.97 18.10 -9.82
CA GLU A 6 -14.77 19.00 -10.65
C GLU A 6 -14.87 18.50 -12.10
N GLU A 7 -13.78 18.00 -12.68
CA GLU A 7 -13.80 17.41 -14.03
C GLU A 7 -14.62 16.12 -14.09
N ILE A 8 -14.59 15.31 -13.02
CA ILE A 8 -15.40 14.10 -12.94
C ILE A 8 -16.89 14.44 -12.83
N GLU A 9 -17.23 15.46 -12.05
CA GLU A 9 -18.58 16.00 -11.94
C GLU A 9 -19.07 16.55 -13.28
N GLU A 10 -18.24 17.31 -14.00
CA GLU A 10 -18.57 17.78 -15.34
C GLU A 10 -18.86 16.62 -16.30
N ILE A 11 -18.03 15.57 -16.31
CA ILE A 11 -18.29 14.38 -17.14
C ILE A 11 -19.62 13.72 -16.76
N ARG A 12 -19.91 13.63 -15.45
CA ARG A 12 -21.16 13.05 -14.95
C ARG A 12 -22.38 13.86 -15.40
N ASP A 13 -22.30 15.18 -15.34
CA ASP A 13 -23.37 16.10 -15.72
C ASP A 13 -23.62 16.08 -17.23
N GLN A 14 -22.56 16.02 -18.04
CA GLN A 14 -22.65 15.92 -19.50
C GLN A 14 -23.09 14.54 -19.98
N CYS A 15 -22.80 13.48 -19.21
CA CYS A 15 -23.12 12.09 -19.54
C CYS A 15 -23.98 11.40 -18.46
N PRO A 16 -25.19 11.88 -18.14
CA PRO A 16 -25.95 11.43 -16.96
C PRO A 16 -26.41 9.98 -17.02
N GLN A 17 -26.56 9.43 -18.23
CA GLN A 17 -26.95 8.03 -18.47
C GLN A 17 -25.76 7.06 -18.37
N MET A 18 -24.52 7.55 -18.46
CA MET A 18 -23.34 6.71 -18.40
C MET A 18 -22.98 6.41 -16.94
N GLU A 19 -22.72 5.14 -16.65
CA GLU A 19 -22.17 4.74 -15.36
C GLU A 19 -20.67 5.04 -15.33
N LEU A 20 -20.21 5.70 -14.27
CA LEU A 20 -18.80 6.05 -14.11
C LEU A 20 -18.16 5.16 -13.05
N GLU A 21 -16.96 4.66 -13.38
CA GLU A 21 -16.04 3.99 -12.47
C GLU A 21 -14.84 4.90 -12.17
N VAL A 22 -14.53 5.10 -10.89
CA VAL A 22 -13.45 6.00 -10.45
C VAL A 22 -12.39 5.21 -9.68
N PHE A 23 -11.11 5.34 -10.07
CA PHE A 23 -9.99 4.64 -9.42
C PHE A 23 -9.52 5.37 -8.16
N VAL A 24 -9.77 4.83 -6.98
CA VAL A 24 -9.63 5.56 -5.71
C VAL A 24 -8.46 5.13 -4.83
N HIS A 25 -7.84 3.97 -5.09
CA HIS A 25 -6.79 3.47 -4.21
C HIS A 25 -5.77 2.59 -4.93
N GLY A 26 -4.49 2.77 -4.59
CA GLY A 26 -3.39 1.93 -5.04
C GLY A 26 -2.34 2.69 -5.85
N ALA A 27 -1.47 1.95 -6.54
CA ALA A 27 -0.31 2.55 -7.22
C ALA A 27 -0.74 3.57 -8.29
N LEU A 28 -0.31 4.83 -8.14
CA LEU A 28 -0.40 5.84 -9.19
C LEU A 28 0.63 5.57 -10.27
N CYS A 29 0.18 5.64 -11.52
CA CYS A 29 1.06 5.60 -12.67
C CYS A 29 1.69 6.98 -12.88
N ILE A 30 2.96 6.99 -13.31
CA ILE A 30 3.61 8.20 -13.85
C ILE A 30 3.16 8.49 -15.29
N ALA A 31 2.58 7.51 -15.98
CA ALA A 31 2.15 7.64 -17.36
C ALA A 31 0.84 8.43 -17.47
N TYR A 32 0.89 9.55 -18.20
CA TYR A 32 -0.27 10.32 -18.62
C TYR A 32 -1.04 9.57 -19.73
N SER A 33 -2.37 9.56 -19.68
CA SER A 33 -3.24 8.85 -20.62
C SER A 33 -2.96 7.34 -20.71
N GLY A 34 -2.40 6.74 -19.67
CA GLY A 34 -2.20 5.28 -19.57
C GLY A 34 -1.16 4.68 -20.51
N ARG A 35 -0.45 5.46 -21.33
CA ARG A 35 0.59 4.99 -22.26
C ARG A 35 1.91 4.80 -21.52
N CYS A 36 2.04 3.70 -20.80
CA CYS A 36 3.31 3.32 -20.20
C CYS A 36 4.07 2.39 -21.14
N LEU A 37 5.36 2.65 -21.40
CA LEU A 37 6.23 1.74 -22.14
C LEU A 37 7.29 1.10 -21.24
N LEU A 38 7.46 1.61 -20.02
CA LEU A 38 8.55 1.24 -19.12
C LEU A 38 8.54 -0.26 -18.77
N SER A 39 7.40 -0.79 -18.35
CA SER A 39 7.28 -2.23 -18.03
C SER A 39 7.48 -3.11 -19.27
N GLY A 40 7.03 -2.66 -20.45
CA GLY A 40 7.23 -3.37 -21.71
C GLY A 40 8.70 -3.40 -22.12
N TYR A 41 9.38 -2.26 -21.99
CA TYR A 41 10.81 -2.14 -22.28
C TYR A 41 11.68 -2.95 -21.32
N MET A 42 11.43 -2.84 -20.01
CA MET A 42 12.30 -3.45 -18.98
C MET A 42 12.02 -4.93 -18.71
N ASN A 43 10.78 -5.39 -18.92
CA ASN A 43 10.35 -6.75 -18.56
C ASN A 43 9.66 -7.51 -19.68
N HIS A 44 9.53 -6.92 -20.87
CA HIS A 44 8.71 -7.49 -21.95
C HIS A 44 7.27 -7.76 -21.50
N ARG A 45 6.76 -6.98 -20.54
CA ARG A 45 5.41 -7.08 -20.01
C ARG A 45 4.65 -5.79 -20.26
N ASP A 46 3.76 -5.80 -21.25
CA ASP A 46 3.03 -4.63 -21.69
C ASP A 46 2.05 -4.11 -20.62
N PRO A 47 2.29 -2.94 -20.02
CA PRO A 47 1.39 -2.37 -19.03
C PRO A 47 0.05 -1.92 -19.64
N ASN A 48 -0.02 -1.63 -20.94
CA ASN A 48 -1.25 -1.24 -21.64
C ASN A 48 -2.20 -2.43 -21.85
N GLN A 49 -1.68 -3.66 -21.79
CA GLN A 49 -2.45 -4.90 -21.73
C GLN A 49 -2.69 -5.38 -20.30
N GLY A 50 -2.36 -4.54 -19.31
CA GLY A 50 -2.50 -4.90 -17.90
C GLY A 50 -1.43 -5.88 -17.41
N ALA A 51 -0.29 -6.06 -18.08
CA ALA A 51 0.79 -6.91 -17.59
C ALA A 51 1.84 -6.16 -16.74
N CYS A 52 1.57 -4.91 -16.36
CA CYS A 52 2.50 -4.02 -15.65
C CYS A 52 3.18 -4.71 -14.43
N THR A 53 4.50 -4.65 -14.37
CA THR A 53 5.32 -5.17 -13.26
C THR A 53 5.66 -4.13 -12.19
N ASN A 54 5.15 -2.90 -12.34
CA ASN A 54 5.55 -1.76 -11.54
C ASN A 54 7.08 -1.53 -11.58
N ALA A 55 7.71 -1.69 -12.75
CA ALA A 55 9.11 -1.31 -12.96
C ALA A 55 9.39 0.12 -12.49
N CYS A 56 8.36 0.98 -12.53
CA CYS A 56 8.47 2.31 -12.00
C CYS A 56 8.67 2.44 -10.49
N ARG A 57 8.59 1.32 -9.77
CA ARG A 57 8.60 1.27 -8.31
C ARG A 57 9.60 0.24 -7.82
N TRP A 58 10.56 -0.20 -8.62
CA TRP A 58 11.58 -1.11 -8.10
C TRP A 58 12.58 -0.38 -7.19
N LYS A 59 13.40 -1.17 -6.50
CA LYS A 59 14.44 -0.63 -5.63
C LYS A 59 15.71 -0.45 -6.45
N TYR A 60 16.01 0.80 -6.79
CA TYR A 60 17.19 1.16 -7.55
C TYR A 60 18.32 1.62 -6.63
N GLN A 61 19.52 1.12 -6.87
CA GLN A 61 20.77 1.60 -6.29
C GLN A 61 21.45 2.50 -7.31
N ALA A 62 21.88 3.68 -6.87
CA ALA A 62 22.65 4.59 -7.70
C ALA A 62 24.15 4.24 -7.66
N HIS A 63 24.81 4.45 -8.79
CA HIS A 63 26.24 4.23 -9.02
C HIS A 63 26.81 5.43 -9.78
N GLU A 64 28.01 5.86 -9.40
CA GLU A 64 28.73 6.92 -10.09
C GLU A 64 29.08 6.51 -11.53
N ALA A 65 28.94 7.43 -12.48
CA ALA A 65 29.19 7.17 -13.88
C ALA A 65 30.05 8.26 -14.53
N THR A 66 30.68 7.89 -15.64
CA THR A 66 31.46 8.79 -16.50
C THR A 66 31.07 8.58 -17.95
N GLN A 67 31.33 9.59 -18.79
CA GLN A 67 31.05 9.53 -20.21
C GLN A 67 32.33 9.16 -20.99
N THR A 68 32.23 8.20 -21.90
CA THR A 68 33.31 7.88 -22.84
C THR A 68 33.43 8.97 -23.92
N GLU A 69 34.54 8.97 -24.66
CA GLU A 69 34.72 9.84 -25.83
C GLU A 69 33.65 9.64 -26.92
N THR A 70 33.00 8.47 -26.94
CA THR A 70 31.88 8.12 -27.83
C THR A 70 30.52 8.58 -27.32
N GLY A 71 30.46 9.14 -26.11
CA GLY A 71 29.22 9.61 -25.48
C GLY A 71 28.51 8.57 -24.61
N ASP A 72 29.07 7.37 -24.45
CA ASP A 72 28.46 6.29 -23.66
C ASP A 72 28.66 6.53 -22.16
N ILE A 73 27.59 6.35 -21.38
CA ILE A 73 27.63 6.48 -19.92
C ILE A 73 28.01 5.12 -19.32
N ILE A 74 29.18 5.04 -18.70
CA ILE A 74 29.75 3.82 -18.11
C ILE A 74 30.02 4.00 -16.61
N PRO A 75 29.96 2.94 -15.79
CA PRO A 75 30.21 3.06 -14.36
C PRO A 75 31.69 3.37 -14.07
N VAL A 76 31.93 4.21 -13.06
CA VAL A 76 33.27 4.38 -12.50
C VAL A 76 33.69 3.09 -11.79
N GLN A 77 34.94 2.67 -11.98
CA GLN A 77 35.48 1.46 -11.38
C GLN A 77 36.36 1.79 -10.16
N PRO A 78 36.24 1.04 -9.05
CA PRO A 78 35.31 -0.07 -8.82
C PRO A 78 33.86 0.40 -8.65
N ILE A 79 32.89 -0.41 -9.09
CA ILE A 79 31.45 -0.11 -8.93
C ILE A 79 31.12 -0.06 -7.44
N GLY A 80 30.97 1.16 -6.92
CA GLY A 80 30.51 1.44 -5.57
C GLY A 80 29.04 1.85 -5.54
N ALA A 81 28.37 1.65 -4.40
CA ALA A 81 27.10 2.32 -4.15
C ALA A 81 27.38 3.82 -3.99
N TRP A 82 26.67 4.63 -4.76
CA TRP A 82 26.72 6.08 -4.65
C TRP A 82 25.50 6.58 -3.88
N ASN A 83 25.74 7.50 -2.95
CA ASN A 83 24.69 8.18 -2.19
C ASN A 83 24.80 9.69 -2.48
N PRO A 84 23.74 10.32 -3.01
CA PRO A 84 23.75 11.76 -3.28
C PRO A 84 24.13 12.61 -2.07
N ALA A 85 23.78 12.16 -0.85
CA ALA A 85 24.10 12.88 0.38
C ALA A 85 25.61 12.91 0.73
N ASP A 86 26.40 12.02 0.10
CA ASP A 86 27.85 11.96 0.30
C ASP A 86 28.59 12.88 -0.69
N ALA A 87 27.89 13.40 -1.72
CA ALA A 87 28.43 14.41 -2.62
C ALA A 87 28.49 15.75 -1.88
N ALA A 88 29.68 16.36 -1.82
CA ALA A 88 29.81 17.73 -1.35
C ALA A 88 28.92 18.64 -2.22
N PRO A 89 28.27 19.68 -1.65
CA PRO A 89 27.54 20.66 -2.45
C PRO A 89 28.56 21.41 -3.33
N GLN A 90 28.77 20.90 -4.53
CA GLN A 90 29.60 21.55 -5.52
C GLN A 90 28.72 22.51 -6.31
N GLU A 91 29.20 23.74 -6.45
CA GLU A 91 28.79 24.72 -7.46
C GLU A 91 29.19 24.21 -8.87
N ALA A 92 28.85 22.96 -9.21
CA ALA A 92 29.07 22.40 -10.53
C ALA A 92 27.94 22.86 -11.44
N GLU A 93 28.30 23.46 -12.58
CA GLU A 93 27.35 23.88 -13.61
C GLU A 93 26.59 22.70 -14.26
N GLU A 94 27.03 21.46 -14.02
CA GLU A 94 26.45 20.24 -14.62
C GLU A 94 26.17 19.18 -13.55
N SER A 95 24.98 18.57 -13.62
CA SER A 95 24.55 17.47 -12.74
C SER A 95 25.43 16.23 -12.93
N PRO A 96 25.78 15.51 -11.85
CA PRO A 96 26.61 14.31 -11.95
C PRO A 96 25.92 13.21 -12.75
N LEU A 97 26.69 12.50 -13.60
CA LEU A 97 26.20 11.33 -14.31
C LEU A 97 26.04 10.15 -13.35
N VAL A 98 24.85 9.53 -13.37
CA VAL A 98 24.51 8.42 -12.48
C VAL A 98 23.96 7.26 -13.29
N LEU A 99 24.35 6.05 -12.91
CA LEU A 99 23.74 4.80 -13.37
C LEU A 99 22.90 4.19 -12.26
N LEU A 100 21.69 3.73 -12.59
CA LEU A 100 20.84 2.98 -11.69
C LEU A 100 20.92 1.48 -11.94
N GLN A 101 20.92 0.70 -10.87
CA GLN A 101 20.84 -0.75 -10.88
C GLN A 101 19.65 -1.21 -10.05
N GLU A 102 18.87 -2.16 -10.55
CA GLU A 102 17.82 -2.79 -9.73
C GLU A 102 18.40 -3.95 -8.91
N ALA A 103 17.97 -4.08 -7.65
CA ALA A 103 18.55 -5.03 -6.70
C ALA A 103 18.50 -6.51 -7.13
N SER A 104 17.48 -6.93 -7.87
CA SER A 104 17.34 -8.29 -8.41
C SER A 104 18.03 -8.50 -9.77
N ARG A 105 18.65 -7.45 -10.34
CA ARG A 105 19.31 -7.46 -11.65
C ARG A 105 20.74 -6.91 -11.58
N PRO A 106 21.66 -7.61 -10.89
CA PRO A 106 23.05 -7.17 -10.78
C PRO A 106 23.72 -7.15 -12.16
N GLY A 107 24.38 -6.04 -12.48
CA GLY A 107 25.07 -5.82 -13.76
C GLY A 107 24.24 -5.12 -14.84
N GLU A 108 22.92 -5.01 -14.69
CA GLU A 108 22.06 -4.24 -15.59
C GLU A 108 22.00 -2.77 -15.14
N LEU A 109 22.91 -1.96 -15.67
CA LEU A 109 23.02 -0.53 -15.36
C LEU A 109 22.24 0.33 -16.37
N MET A 110 21.49 1.32 -15.88
CA MET A 110 20.70 2.23 -16.70
C MET A 110 21.07 3.69 -16.41
N PRO A 111 21.35 4.51 -17.43
CA PRO A 111 21.64 5.93 -17.20
C PRO A 111 20.42 6.66 -16.65
N ALA A 112 20.64 7.45 -15.60
CA ALA A 112 19.70 8.44 -15.11
C ALA A 112 20.02 9.79 -15.76
N TYR A 113 18.97 10.49 -16.20
CA TYR A 113 19.09 11.82 -16.76
C TYR A 113 18.36 12.82 -15.85
N GLU A 114 19.01 13.94 -15.61
CA GLU A 114 18.52 15.09 -14.83
C GLU A 114 18.31 16.28 -15.77
N ASP A 115 17.22 17.01 -15.60
CA ASP A 115 17.00 18.30 -16.25
C ASP A 115 16.82 19.42 -15.20
N GLU A 116 16.47 20.63 -15.63
CA GLU A 116 16.22 21.80 -14.76
C GLU A 116 15.13 21.58 -13.69
N HIS A 117 14.36 20.51 -13.80
CA HIS A 117 13.30 20.10 -12.89
C HIS A 117 13.62 18.82 -12.10
N GLY A 118 14.82 18.24 -12.28
CA GLY A 118 15.39 17.15 -11.48
C GLY A 118 15.58 15.82 -12.21
N THR A 119 16.11 14.80 -11.53
CA THR A 119 16.22 13.43 -12.06
C THR A 119 14.87 12.70 -12.03
N TYR A 120 14.34 12.35 -13.21
CA TYR A 120 13.05 11.69 -13.34
C TYR A 120 13.14 10.17 -13.35
N ILE A 121 13.43 9.62 -12.16
CA ILE A 121 13.12 8.23 -11.87
C ILE A 121 12.06 8.16 -10.75
N MET A 122 10.82 8.51 -11.14
CA MET A 122 9.60 7.81 -10.70
C MET A 122 9.00 8.21 -9.34
N ASN A 123 7.93 9.04 -9.43
CA ASN A 123 7.06 9.39 -8.29
C ASN A 123 6.38 8.14 -7.69
N SER A 124 6.52 8.00 -6.37
CA SER A 124 6.41 6.74 -5.65
C SER A 124 5.19 6.65 -4.73
N LYS A 125 4.39 7.71 -4.53
CA LYS A 125 3.22 7.65 -3.62
C LYS A 125 2.08 6.83 -4.19
N ASP A 126 1.29 6.22 -3.30
CA ASP A 126 0.06 5.51 -3.62
C ASP A 126 -1.12 6.48 -3.56
N LEU A 127 -2.14 6.26 -4.39
CA LEU A 127 -3.42 6.97 -4.31
C LEU A 127 -4.19 6.51 -3.07
N ARG A 128 -4.72 7.47 -2.32
CA ARG A 128 -5.79 7.26 -1.34
C ARG A 128 -6.80 8.40 -1.44
N ALA A 129 -8.00 8.06 -1.90
CA ALA A 129 -9.10 8.99 -2.10
C ALA A 129 -10.32 8.68 -1.21
N VAL A 130 -10.14 7.93 -0.11
CA VAL A 130 -11.25 7.51 0.77
C VAL A 130 -12.04 8.70 1.33
N GLN A 131 -11.36 9.81 1.61
CA GLN A 131 -11.96 11.07 2.06
C GLN A 131 -12.85 11.77 1.02
N HIS A 132 -12.75 11.38 -0.25
CA HIS A 132 -13.58 11.92 -1.32
C HIS A 132 -14.81 11.04 -1.62
N VAL A 133 -14.95 9.89 -0.96
CA VAL A 133 -16.11 9.00 -1.13
C VAL A 133 -17.44 9.73 -0.93
N PRO A 134 -17.63 10.60 0.08
CA PRO A 134 -18.89 11.35 0.22
C PRO A 134 -19.24 12.17 -1.02
N ARG A 135 -18.25 12.86 -1.61
CA ARG A 135 -18.46 13.66 -2.81
C ARG A 135 -18.75 12.78 -4.02
N MET A 136 -18.07 11.64 -4.16
CA MET A 136 -18.33 10.68 -5.24
C MET A 136 -19.74 10.06 -5.15
N VAL A 137 -20.23 9.82 -3.93
CA VAL A 137 -21.62 9.38 -3.69
C VAL A 137 -22.61 10.47 -4.09
N GLU A 138 -22.36 11.72 -3.69
CA GLU A 138 -23.19 12.88 -4.05
C GLU A 138 -23.28 13.07 -5.57
N MET A 139 -22.15 12.94 -6.29
CA MET A 139 -22.10 12.99 -7.76
C MET A 139 -22.84 11.81 -8.42
N GLY A 140 -23.11 10.71 -7.70
CA GLY A 140 -23.73 9.52 -8.25
C GLY A 140 -22.77 8.62 -9.05
N ILE A 141 -21.48 8.61 -8.68
CA ILE A 141 -20.50 7.65 -9.20
C ILE A 141 -20.94 6.22 -8.85
N LYS A 142 -20.88 5.30 -9.84
CA LYS A 142 -21.45 3.96 -9.71
C LYS A 142 -20.48 2.91 -9.20
N SER A 143 -19.20 3.05 -9.55
CA SER A 143 -18.17 2.08 -9.15
C SER A 143 -16.92 2.80 -8.64
N LEU A 144 -16.34 2.28 -7.57
CA LEU A 144 -15.02 2.67 -7.08
C LEU A 144 -14.04 1.51 -7.33
N LYS A 145 -12.89 1.82 -7.93
CA LYS A 145 -11.88 0.84 -8.32
C LYS A 145 -10.65 0.93 -7.43
N ILE A 146 -10.18 -0.22 -6.95
CA ILE A 146 -8.99 -0.39 -6.12
C ILE A 146 -7.98 -1.29 -6.84
N GLU A 147 -6.69 -0.94 -6.81
CA GLU A 147 -5.62 -1.78 -7.37
C GLU A 147 -5.26 -2.93 -6.42
N GLY A 148 -5.58 -4.16 -6.80
CA GLY A 148 -5.32 -5.36 -5.98
C GLY A 148 -4.41 -6.41 -6.60
N ARG A 149 -4.04 -6.32 -7.90
CA ARG A 149 -3.47 -7.46 -8.65
C ARG A 149 -2.23 -8.07 -8.02
N THR A 150 -1.32 -7.23 -7.52
CA THR A 150 -0.05 -7.65 -6.94
C THR A 150 -0.03 -7.45 -5.42
N LYS A 151 -1.20 -7.31 -4.80
CA LYS A 151 -1.34 -7.00 -3.38
C LYS A 151 -1.76 -8.26 -2.60
N SER A 152 -1.47 -8.29 -1.31
CA SER A 152 -1.88 -9.41 -0.44
C SER A 152 -3.40 -9.43 -0.27
N HIS A 153 -3.96 -10.59 0.08
CA HIS A 153 -5.38 -10.68 0.45
C HIS A 153 -5.72 -9.76 1.64
N TYR A 154 -4.80 -9.59 2.61
CA TYR A 154 -4.94 -8.59 3.68
C TYR A 154 -5.14 -7.16 3.15
N TYR A 155 -4.34 -6.73 2.18
CA TYR A 155 -4.49 -5.42 1.56
C TYR A 155 -5.86 -5.25 0.91
N VAL A 156 -6.31 -6.27 0.15
CA VAL A 156 -7.61 -6.24 -0.53
C VAL A 156 -8.76 -6.22 0.48
N ALA A 157 -8.71 -7.06 1.51
CA ALA A 157 -9.73 -7.12 2.56
C ALA A 157 -9.84 -5.78 3.30
N ARG A 158 -8.71 -5.21 3.73
CA ARG A 158 -8.69 -3.96 4.49
C ARG A 158 -9.17 -2.77 3.65
N THR A 159 -8.69 -2.65 2.42
CA THR A 159 -9.15 -1.59 1.51
C THR A 159 -10.64 -1.72 1.21
N ALA A 160 -11.12 -2.92 0.88
CA ALA A 160 -12.54 -3.15 0.61
C ALA A 160 -13.42 -2.81 1.82
N GLN A 161 -13.05 -3.29 3.02
CA GLN A 161 -13.76 -3.00 4.27
C GLN A 161 -13.85 -1.49 4.53
N THR A 162 -12.72 -0.78 4.43
CA THR A 162 -12.66 0.67 4.70
C THR A 162 -13.51 1.46 3.71
N TYR A 163 -13.38 1.17 2.40
CA TYR A 163 -14.15 1.89 1.38
C TYR A 163 -15.64 1.52 1.43
N ARG A 164 -16.00 0.28 1.76
CA ARG A 164 -17.40 -0.13 1.96
C ARG A 164 -18.04 0.68 3.08
N ARG A 165 -17.37 0.77 4.24
CA ARG A 165 -17.82 1.61 5.37
C ARG A 165 -17.97 3.07 4.96
N ALA A 166 -16.99 3.65 4.26
CA ALA A 166 -17.07 5.03 3.77
C ALA A 166 -18.28 5.27 2.85
N ILE A 167 -18.59 4.31 1.95
CA ILE A 167 -19.74 4.41 1.05
C ILE A 167 -21.04 4.30 1.85
N ASP A 168 -21.15 3.31 2.75
CA ASP A 168 -22.36 3.10 3.55
C ASP A 168 -22.66 4.30 4.45
N GLU A 169 -21.65 4.85 5.11
CA GLU A 169 -21.77 6.07 5.92
C GLU A 169 -22.22 7.26 5.05
N ALA A 170 -21.58 7.48 3.91
CA ALA A 170 -21.93 8.56 2.99
C ALA A 170 -23.37 8.45 2.44
N VAL A 171 -23.81 7.25 2.04
CA VAL A 171 -25.18 7.01 1.55
C VAL A 171 -26.21 7.30 2.64
N ASN A 172 -25.89 7.04 3.89
CA ASN A 172 -26.76 7.32 5.04
C ASN A 172 -26.63 8.77 5.55
N GLY A 173 -25.87 9.64 4.87
CA GLY A 173 -25.67 11.03 5.28
C GLY A 173 -24.83 11.21 6.55
N VAL A 174 -24.06 10.19 6.93
CA VAL A 174 -23.13 10.26 8.07
C VAL A 174 -21.89 11.07 7.66
N PRO A 175 -21.44 12.05 8.45
CA PRO A 175 -20.21 12.79 8.19
C PRO A 175 -18.99 11.85 8.10
N PHE A 176 -18.06 12.17 7.20
CA PHE A 176 -16.88 11.34 6.96
C PHE A 176 -15.99 11.20 8.22
N ASP A 177 -15.68 9.97 8.60
CA ASP A 177 -14.74 9.66 9.67
C ASP A 177 -13.28 9.70 9.17
N MET A 178 -12.53 10.70 9.61
CA MET A 178 -11.09 10.85 9.32
C MET A 178 -10.26 9.66 9.84
N GLY A 179 -10.79 8.85 10.77
CA GLY A 179 -10.20 7.58 11.20
C GLY A 179 -9.96 6.60 10.05
N LEU A 180 -10.84 6.58 9.05
CA LEU A 180 -10.73 5.69 7.88
C LEU A 180 -9.45 5.94 7.06
N MET A 181 -8.94 7.17 7.05
CA MET A 181 -7.66 7.47 6.41
C MET A 181 -6.49 6.80 7.14
N ARG A 182 -6.52 6.81 8.47
CA ARG A 182 -5.49 6.19 9.33
C ARG A 182 -5.55 4.67 9.26
N GLU A 183 -6.75 4.09 9.14
CA GLU A 183 -6.93 2.65 8.96
C GLU A 183 -6.20 2.11 7.71
N LEU A 184 -6.04 2.93 6.67
CA LEU A 184 -5.31 2.59 5.45
C LEU A 184 -3.80 2.84 5.57
N ASP A 185 -3.34 3.71 6.48
CA ASP A 185 -1.91 3.95 6.72
C ASP A 185 -1.18 2.68 7.21
N HIS A 186 -1.92 1.71 7.76
CA HIS A 186 -1.43 0.39 8.14
C HIS A 186 -1.22 -0.56 6.96
N LEU A 187 -1.46 -0.15 5.73
CA LEU A 187 -1.15 -0.97 4.56
C LEU A 187 0.26 -0.67 4.06
N ALA A 188 0.93 -1.67 3.50
CA ALA A 188 2.22 -1.45 2.85
C ALA A 188 2.04 -0.46 1.69
N ASN A 189 2.54 0.77 1.89
CA ASN A 189 2.41 1.90 0.98
C ASN A 189 3.72 2.70 0.95
N ARG A 190 3.88 3.63 0.00
CA ARG A 190 5.07 4.50 -0.16
C ARG A 190 4.77 5.97 0.17
N GLY A 191 3.88 6.17 1.14
CA GLY A 191 3.17 7.42 1.36
C GLY A 191 1.93 7.52 0.48
N TYR A 192 0.95 8.29 0.95
CA TYR A 192 -0.30 8.52 0.23
C TYR A 192 -0.38 9.92 -0.38
N THR A 193 -1.10 10.01 -1.49
CA THR A 193 -1.51 11.26 -2.12
C THR A 193 -2.96 11.16 -2.58
N GLU A 194 -3.62 12.32 -2.68
CA GLU A 194 -4.97 12.45 -3.25
C GLU A 194 -4.92 12.46 -4.80
N GLY A 195 -3.71 12.48 -5.38
CA GLY A 195 -3.50 12.53 -6.81
C GLY A 195 -4.13 13.77 -7.43
N PHE A 196 -4.78 13.60 -8.57
CA PHE A 196 -5.39 14.71 -9.32
C PHE A 196 -6.75 15.15 -8.76
N TYR A 197 -7.34 14.42 -7.79
CA TYR A 197 -8.66 14.76 -7.24
C TYR A 197 -8.71 16.14 -6.61
N ARG A 198 -7.57 16.65 -6.16
CA ARG A 198 -7.39 18.04 -5.73
C ARG A 198 -6.33 18.68 -6.63
N ARG A 199 -6.73 19.63 -7.47
CA ARG A 199 -5.78 20.38 -8.32
C ARG A 199 -4.90 21.29 -7.47
N HIS A 200 -3.62 21.39 -7.84
CA HIS A 200 -2.61 22.28 -7.24
C HIS A 200 -2.45 22.09 -5.73
N VAL A 201 -1.75 21.03 -5.36
CA VAL A 201 -1.30 20.82 -3.99
C VAL A 201 0.24 20.90 -3.98
N PRO A 202 0.88 21.64 -3.04
CA PRO A 202 2.32 21.96 -3.10
C PRO A 202 3.23 20.72 -3.11
N GLU A 203 4.51 20.86 -3.45
CA GLU A 203 5.58 19.84 -3.56
C GLU A 203 5.59 18.69 -2.51
N ALA A 204 4.92 18.87 -1.37
CA ALA A 204 4.70 17.90 -0.29
C ALA A 204 4.12 16.52 -0.71
N TYR A 205 3.66 16.33 -1.95
CA TYR A 205 3.09 15.06 -2.43
C TYR A 205 4.08 14.15 -3.16
N GLN A 206 5.34 14.54 -3.28
CA GLN A 206 6.44 13.69 -3.73
C GLN A 206 7.13 13.07 -2.50
N ASN A 207 7.56 11.81 -2.57
CA ASN A 207 8.30 11.17 -1.47
C ASN A 207 9.77 11.02 -1.88
N TYR A 208 10.59 11.96 -1.44
CA TYR A 208 12.04 11.97 -1.69
C TYR A 208 12.84 11.29 -0.57
N ASP A 209 12.23 11.06 0.60
CA ASP A 209 12.93 10.60 1.80
C ASP A 209 12.94 9.06 1.95
N GLN A 210 11.91 8.35 1.45
CA GLN A 210 11.77 6.90 1.67
C GLN A 210 11.23 6.15 0.44
N GLY A 211 12.08 5.33 -0.20
CA GLY A 211 11.76 4.57 -1.42
C GLY A 211 11.13 3.17 -1.22
N ASN A 212 11.02 2.68 0.03
CA ASN A 212 10.49 1.36 0.35
C ASN A 212 9.12 1.42 1.02
N SER A 213 8.25 0.43 0.73
CA SER A 213 6.96 0.30 1.41
C SER A 213 7.14 -0.31 2.80
N GLY A 214 6.77 0.42 3.85
CA GLY A 214 6.81 -0.05 5.24
C GLY A 214 5.41 -0.10 5.85
N ASN A 215 5.24 -0.96 6.87
CA ASN A 215 4.10 -0.94 7.79
C ASN A 215 4.67 -0.96 9.22
N THR A 216 4.68 0.19 9.89
CA THR A 216 5.38 0.36 11.18
C THR A 216 4.47 0.16 12.39
N GLN A 217 3.15 0.00 12.20
CA GLN A 217 2.20 0.03 13.31
C GLN A 217 1.44 -1.28 13.52
N GLN A 218 1.20 -2.06 12.46
CA GLN A 218 0.50 -3.34 12.55
C GLN A 218 1.22 -4.40 11.71
N GLN A 219 1.01 -5.66 12.06
CA GLN A 219 1.55 -6.81 11.34
C GLN A 219 0.45 -7.85 11.14
N PHE A 220 0.23 -8.29 9.91
CA PHE A 220 -0.66 -9.41 9.63
C PHE A 220 -0.04 -10.70 10.13
N VAL A 221 -0.73 -11.42 11.02
CA VAL A 221 -0.14 -12.58 11.71
C VAL A 221 -0.79 -13.91 11.38
N GLY A 222 -2.02 -13.94 10.87
CA GLY A 222 -2.62 -15.20 10.43
C GLY A 222 -4.05 -15.12 9.92
N ASP A 223 -4.45 -16.18 9.22
CA ASP A 223 -5.81 -16.41 8.75
C ASP A 223 -6.57 -17.29 9.77
N ILE A 224 -7.89 -17.12 9.87
CA ILE A 224 -8.71 -18.06 10.63
C ILE A 224 -8.82 -19.38 9.86
N ALA A 225 -8.37 -20.46 10.49
CA ALA A 225 -8.51 -21.81 9.94
C ALA A 225 -9.81 -22.47 10.40
N GLU A 226 -10.25 -22.21 11.62
CA GLU A 226 -11.45 -22.81 12.21
C GLU A 226 -12.01 -21.92 13.33
N LEU A 227 -13.33 -21.84 13.41
CA LEU A 227 -14.06 -21.15 14.47
C LEU A 227 -15.01 -22.15 15.15
N ASP A 228 -14.69 -22.53 16.39
CA ASP A 228 -15.53 -23.39 17.22
C ASP A 228 -16.28 -22.51 18.23
N ALA A 229 -17.42 -21.97 17.79
CA ALA A 229 -18.25 -21.10 18.62
C ALA A 229 -18.84 -21.82 19.84
N ASP A 230 -19.13 -23.12 19.73
CA ASP A 230 -19.71 -23.93 20.81
C ASP A 230 -18.71 -24.13 21.96
N ARG A 231 -17.43 -24.34 21.63
CA ARG A 231 -16.37 -24.50 22.63
C ARG A 231 -15.68 -23.19 22.99
N GLY A 232 -15.93 -22.12 22.24
CA GLY A 232 -15.33 -20.82 22.48
C GLY A 232 -13.88 -20.72 22.02
N TRP A 233 -13.49 -21.39 20.93
CA TRP A 233 -12.10 -21.42 20.44
C TRP A 233 -11.99 -20.97 18.99
N ILE A 234 -10.85 -20.35 18.67
CA ILE A 234 -10.47 -19.98 17.32
C ILE A 234 -9.11 -20.57 16.99
N THR A 235 -9.01 -21.22 15.84
CA THR A 235 -7.77 -21.78 15.30
C THR A 235 -7.24 -20.88 14.19
N ILE A 236 -5.97 -20.52 14.26
CA ILE A 236 -5.29 -19.63 13.32
C ILE A 236 -4.25 -20.41 12.54
N GLU A 237 -4.25 -20.21 11.22
CA GLU A 237 -3.10 -20.53 10.36
C GLU A 237 -2.10 -19.38 10.42
N VAL A 238 -1.00 -19.61 11.13
CA VAL A 238 -0.01 -18.59 11.43
C VAL A 238 0.78 -18.23 10.17
N LYS A 239 0.97 -16.94 9.92
CA LYS A 239 1.84 -16.40 8.86
C LYS A 239 3.06 -15.70 9.45
N ASN A 240 2.87 -14.87 10.48
CA ASN A 240 3.94 -14.17 11.21
C ASN A 240 3.86 -14.44 12.71
N ARG A 241 4.97 -14.24 13.42
CA ARG A 241 5.08 -14.51 14.86
C ARG A 241 4.22 -13.55 15.70
N PHE A 242 3.55 -14.10 16.70
CA PHE A 242 2.86 -13.37 17.78
C PHE A 242 2.90 -14.20 19.07
N GLU A 243 2.72 -13.57 20.22
CA GLU A 243 2.88 -14.20 21.54
C GLU A 243 1.89 -13.70 22.57
N THR A 244 1.71 -14.46 23.65
CA THR A 244 0.86 -14.07 24.77
C THR A 244 1.31 -12.73 25.33
N GLY A 245 0.38 -11.80 25.51
CA GLY A 245 0.64 -10.41 25.88
C GLY A 245 0.58 -9.43 24.71
N ASP A 246 0.66 -9.88 23.46
CA ASP A 246 0.48 -9.01 22.29
C ASP A 246 -0.95 -8.42 22.25
N GLN A 247 -1.05 -7.17 21.79
CA GLN A 247 -2.31 -6.55 21.43
C GLN A 247 -2.66 -6.99 20.00
N LEU A 248 -3.74 -7.76 19.85
CA LEU A 248 -4.22 -8.29 18.58
C LEU A 248 -5.51 -7.61 18.13
N GLU A 249 -5.75 -7.62 16.83
CA GLU A 249 -6.98 -7.12 16.21
C GLU A 249 -7.50 -8.14 15.21
N LEU A 250 -8.77 -8.52 15.36
CA LEU A 250 -9.52 -9.29 14.38
C LEU A 250 -10.22 -8.32 13.43
N ILE A 251 -9.93 -8.43 12.15
CA ILE A 251 -10.57 -7.65 11.10
C ILE A 251 -11.63 -8.53 10.45
N THR A 252 -12.91 -8.20 10.62
CA THR A 252 -14.05 -8.88 9.98
C THR A 252 -14.77 -7.95 8.99
N PRO A 253 -15.55 -8.46 8.03
CA PRO A 253 -16.38 -7.61 7.17
C PRO A 253 -17.32 -6.65 7.94
N ALA A 254 -17.75 -7.01 9.15
CA ALA A 254 -18.64 -6.21 9.98
C ALA A 254 -17.94 -5.24 10.93
N GLY A 255 -16.62 -5.35 11.12
CA GLY A 255 -15.86 -4.44 11.96
C GLY A 255 -14.59 -5.05 12.55
N ASN A 256 -13.85 -4.23 13.29
CA ASN A 256 -12.60 -4.65 13.94
C ASN A 256 -12.84 -4.92 15.43
N ARG A 257 -12.16 -5.93 15.98
CA ARG A 257 -12.19 -6.24 17.42
C ARG A 257 -10.77 -6.37 17.96
N THR A 258 -10.41 -5.50 18.89
CA THR A 258 -9.09 -5.47 19.51
C THR A 258 -9.10 -6.16 20.87
N PHE A 259 -8.09 -6.97 21.18
CA PHE A 259 -7.96 -7.67 22.46
C PHE A 259 -6.49 -7.97 22.78
N THR A 260 -6.19 -8.26 24.04
CA THR A 260 -4.86 -8.74 24.45
C THR A 260 -4.85 -10.27 24.48
N LEU A 261 -3.88 -10.90 23.83
CA LEU A 261 -3.78 -12.36 23.81
C LEU A 261 -3.39 -12.89 25.19
N LYS A 262 -4.31 -13.57 25.88
CA LYS A 262 -4.07 -14.10 27.23
C LYS A 262 -3.60 -15.56 27.24
N HIS A 263 -4.06 -16.36 26.29
CA HIS A 263 -3.84 -17.80 26.27
C HIS A 263 -3.63 -18.28 24.84
N LEU A 264 -2.71 -19.23 24.64
CA LEU A 264 -2.36 -19.76 23.34
C LEU A 264 -1.98 -21.24 23.46
N GLU A 265 -2.51 -22.07 22.57
CA GLU A 265 -2.24 -23.51 22.51
C GLU A 265 -1.84 -23.96 21.11
N ASN A 266 -1.06 -25.03 21.03
CA ASN A 266 -0.89 -25.77 19.79
C ASN A 266 -2.08 -26.73 19.55
N LEU A 267 -2.11 -27.39 18.38
CA LEU A 267 -3.17 -28.35 18.05
C LEU A 267 -3.21 -29.60 18.94
N ARG A 268 -2.16 -29.86 19.74
CA ARG A 268 -2.12 -30.96 20.72
C ARG A 268 -2.72 -30.56 22.08
N GLY A 269 -3.14 -29.30 22.23
CA GLY A 269 -3.66 -28.74 23.48
C GLY A 269 -2.57 -28.35 24.48
N GLU A 270 -1.31 -28.28 24.06
CA GLU A 270 -0.21 -27.82 24.92
C GLU A 270 -0.15 -26.29 24.87
N THR A 271 -0.10 -25.66 26.04
CA THR A 271 0.08 -24.21 26.16
C THR A 271 1.45 -23.79 25.63
N ILE A 272 1.47 -22.76 24.77
CA ILE A 272 2.69 -22.21 24.18
C ILE A 272 2.75 -20.70 24.43
N ALA A 273 3.97 -20.17 24.58
CA ALA A 273 4.15 -18.74 24.79
C ALA A 273 4.01 -17.94 23.48
N ALA A 274 4.42 -18.52 22.35
CA ALA A 274 4.48 -17.83 21.07
C ALA A 274 4.10 -18.74 19.90
N ALA A 275 3.37 -18.18 18.93
CA ALA A 275 3.16 -18.73 17.62
C ALA A 275 4.41 -18.48 16.75
N PRO A 276 5.13 -19.52 16.29
CA PRO A 276 6.48 -19.36 15.73
C PRO A 276 6.54 -18.76 14.32
N GLY A 277 5.44 -18.81 13.54
CA GLY A 277 5.36 -18.28 12.19
C GLY A 277 4.72 -19.25 11.20
N SER A 278 4.90 -18.96 9.90
CA SER A 278 4.36 -19.75 8.78
C SER A 278 4.51 -21.27 8.95
N GLY A 279 3.47 -22.02 8.56
CA GLY A 279 3.44 -23.49 8.62
C GLY A 279 2.92 -24.08 9.93
N HIS A 280 2.54 -23.23 10.90
CA HIS A 280 2.00 -23.67 12.18
C HIS A 280 0.52 -23.31 12.32
N ARG A 281 -0.20 -24.12 13.08
CA ARG A 281 -1.57 -23.84 13.53
C ARG A 281 -1.59 -23.76 15.04
N VAL A 282 -2.22 -22.72 15.55
CA VAL A 282 -2.37 -22.44 16.96
C VAL A 282 -3.82 -22.09 17.25
N ARG A 283 -4.27 -22.25 18.49
CA ARG A 283 -5.61 -21.88 18.91
C ARG A 283 -5.60 -21.04 20.17
N PHE A 284 -6.59 -20.18 20.30
CA PHE A 284 -6.83 -19.42 21.53
C PHE A 284 -8.33 -19.27 21.81
N PRO A 285 -8.73 -18.96 23.06
CA PRO A 285 -10.13 -18.74 23.39
C PRO A 285 -10.68 -17.50 22.67
N LEU A 286 -11.94 -17.56 22.24
CA LEU A 286 -12.62 -16.43 21.62
C LEU A 286 -12.59 -15.20 22.54
N PRO A 287 -12.30 -14.00 22.01
CA PRO A 287 -12.36 -12.79 22.79
C PRO A 287 -13.79 -12.51 23.28
N GLU A 288 -13.91 -11.79 24.40
CA GLU A 288 -15.21 -11.43 24.99
C GLU A 288 -16.13 -10.78 23.95
N GLY A 289 -17.39 -11.23 23.88
CA GLY A 289 -18.35 -10.82 22.84
C GLY A 289 -18.40 -11.75 21.61
N GLY A 290 -17.60 -12.82 21.59
CA GLY A 290 -17.60 -13.85 20.53
C GLY A 290 -17.14 -13.33 19.17
N LEU A 291 -17.28 -14.14 18.14
CA LEU A 291 -17.32 -13.70 16.75
C LEU A 291 -18.75 -13.98 16.29
N GLY A 292 -19.49 -12.95 15.87
CA GLY A 292 -20.86 -13.14 15.43
C GLY A 292 -20.92 -13.98 14.14
N ASN A 293 -22.13 -14.15 13.60
CA ASN A 293 -22.32 -14.68 12.24
C ASN A 293 -22.03 -13.60 11.18
N ASP A 294 -21.05 -12.73 11.46
CA ASP A 294 -20.82 -11.42 10.83
C ASP A 294 -19.72 -11.46 9.74
N GLY A 295 -19.54 -12.63 9.12
CA GLY A 295 -18.44 -12.89 8.19
C GLY A 295 -17.14 -13.30 8.90
N SER A 296 -17.25 -13.87 10.10
CA SER A 296 -16.14 -14.32 10.93
C SER A 296 -15.27 -15.40 10.29
N GLU A 297 -15.79 -16.15 9.32
CA GLU A 297 -15.02 -17.08 8.47
C GLU A 297 -13.99 -16.38 7.57
N PHE A 298 -14.16 -15.07 7.30
CA PHE A 298 -13.25 -14.25 6.51
C PHE A 298 -12.31 -13.39 7.37
N ALA A 299 -12.32 -13.56 8.69
CA ALA A 299 -11.54 -12.66 9.52
C ALA A 299 -10.04 -12.89 9.41
N LEU A 300 -9.31 -11.79 9.53
CA LEU A 300 -7.85 -11.75 9.52
C LEU A 300 -7.35 -11.33 10.90
N LEU A 301 -6.27 -11.96 11.36
CA LEU A 301 -5.65 -11.62 12.62
C LEU A 301 -4.44 -10.71 12.40
N MET A 302 -4.46 -9.58 13.10
CA MET A 302 -3.41 -8.57 13.12
C MET A 302 -2.80 -8.46 14.51
N ARG A 303 -1.55 -8.03 14.56
CA ARG A 303 -0.83 -7.67 15.79
C ARG A 303 -0.42 -6.21 15.71
N HIS A 304 -0.66 -5.45 16.78
CA HIS A 304 -0.12 -4.10 16.92
C HIS A 304 1.36 -4.16 17.33
N LEU A 305 2.20 -3.39 16.66
CA LEU A 305 3.63 -3.34 16.97
C LEU A 305 3.91 -2.32 18.10
N PRO A 306 4.83 -2.60 19.03
CA PRO A 306 5.18 -1.67 20.12
C PRO A 306 5.69 -0.34 19.55
N GLY A 307 4.98 0.76 19.83
CA GLY A 307 5.28 2.11 19.33
C GLY A 307 4.16 2.76 18.50
N ALA A 308 3.10 2.02 18.15
CA ALA A 308 1.91 2.59 17.53
C ALA A 308 1.04 3.34 18.57
N PRO A 309 0.56 4.57 18.30
CA PRO A 309 -0.39 5.24 19.20
C PRO A 309 -1.67 4.40 19.30
N SER A 310 -2.13 4.13 20.53
CA SER A 310 -3.34 3.34 20.73
C SER A 310 -4.54 4.07 20.13
N VAL A 311 -5.28 3.40 19.24
CA VAL A 311 -6.58 3.88 18.80
C VAL A 311 -7.54 3.52 19.93
N ALA A 312 -7.81 4.47 20.81
CA ALA A 312 -8.90 4.33 21.77
C ALA A 312 -10.21 4.22 20.99
N ALA A 313 -10.88 3.07 21.09
CA ALA A 313 -12.25 2.91 20.63
C ALA A 313 -13.14 3.93 21.36
N LYS A 314 -13.92 4.70 20.60
CA LYS A 314 -15.15 5.32 21.09
C LYS A 314 -16.32 4.67 20.38
#